data_AF-A0A3B9WAX9-F1
#
_entry.id   AF-A0A3B9WAX9-F1
#
_cell.length_a   1.000
_cell.length_b   1.000
_cell.length_c   1.000
_cell.angle_alpha   90.00
_cell.angle_beta   90.00
_cell.angle_gamma   90.00
#
_symmetry.space_group_name_H-M   'P 1'
#
loop_
_entity.id
_entity.type
_entity.pdbx_description
1 polymer ?
#
loop_
_entity_poly.entity_id
_entity_poly.type
_entity_poly.pdbx_seq_one_letter_code
_entity_poly.pdbx_strand_id
1 'polypeptide(L)' 'GSLDEQSLGGKTPLGVLRVGQRHGVPVIAVCGRTTLSPEALTGAGFTGVHELRAIAPDTATSMREAPRLLREVGHRLRSQ' A
#
# COMPACT_ATOMS: atom_id res chain seq x y z
N GLY A 1 6.63 5.07 2.73
CA GLY A 1 5.74 6.11 3.30
C GLY A 1 4.68 5.47 4.16
N SER A 2 3.98 6.27 4.98
CA SER A 2 2.80 5.84 5.76
C SER A 2 1.54 6.05 4.92
N LEU A 3 0.59 5.11 5.00
CA LEU A 3 -0.77 5.27 4.49
C LEU A 3 -1.71 5.47 5.69
N ASP A 4 -2.17 6.69 5.90
CA ASP A 4 -2.93 7.14 7.07
C ASP A 4 -4.20 7.92 6.66
N GLU A 5 -5.01 8.37 7.62
CA GLU A 5 -6.23 9.14 7.30
C GLU A 5 -5.91 10.44 6.53
N GLN A 6 -4.74 11.04 6.77
CA GLN A 6 -4.28 12.22 6.02
C GLN A 6 -3.92 11.88 4.57
N SER A 7 -3.52 10.65 4.29
CA SER A 7 -3.33 10.14 2.93
C SER A 7 -4.68 9.93 2.22
N LEU A 8 -5.74 9.62 2.98
CA LEU A 8 -7.12 9.54 2.48
C LEU A 8 -7.76 10.93 2.21
N GLY A 9 -7.14 12.01 2.67
CA GLY A 9 -7.67 13.37 2.51
C GLY A 9 -7.35 14.07 1.18
N GLY A 10 -6.52 13.49 0.30
CA GLY A 10 -6.20 14.10 -1.00
C GLY A 10 -4.75 14.04 -1.46
N LYS A 11 -4.03 12.94 -1.22
CA LYS A 11 -2.66 12.74 -1.76
C LYS A 11 -2.63 11.70 -2.88
N THR A 12 -1.49 11.65 -3.58
CA THR A 12 -1.18 10.81 -4.76
C THR A 12 -1.81 9.41 -4.77
N PRO A 13 -1.80 8.61 -3.67
CA PRO A 13 -2.34 7.25 -3.70
C PRO A 13 -3.84 7.20 -4.00
N LEU A 14 -4.65 8.11 -3.44
CA LEU A 14 -6.09 8.15 -3.73
C LEU A 14 -6.41 8.69 -5.13
N GLY A 15 -5.59 9.61 -5.64
CA GLY A 15 -5.73 10.08 -7.02
C GLY A 15 -5.58 8.92 -8.00
N VAL A 16 -4.54 8.09 -7.81
CA VAL A 16 -4.32 6.87 -8.60
C VAL A 16 -5.49 5.90 -8.44
N LEU A 17 -5.95 5.66 -7.20
CA LEU A 17 -7.08 4.77 -6.93
C LEU A 17 -8.34 5.22 -7.69
N ARG A 18 -8.69 6.50 -7.60
CA ARG A 18 -9.87 7.06 -8.24
C ARG A 18 -9.80 6.98 -9.77
N VAL A 19 -8.61 7.16 -10.34
CA VAL A 19 -8.40 6.97 -11.79
C VAL A 19 -8.57 5.49 -12.16
N GLY A 20 -7.98 4.57 -11.40
CA GLY A 20 -8.15 3.12 -11.61
C GLY A 20 -9.63 2.71 -11.58
N GLN A 21 -10.37 3.14 -10.55
CA GLN A 21 -11.81 2.89 -10.42
C GLN A 21 -12.61 3.41 -11.62
N ARG A 22 -12.33 4.63 -12.10
CA ARG A 22 -12.99 5.19 -13.29
C ARG A 22 -12.79 4.36 -14.56
N HIS A 23 -11.68 3.63 -14.64
CA HIS A 23 -11.34 2.79 -15.79
C HIS A 23 -11.53 1.29 -15.53
N GLY A 24 -12.09 0.90 -14.38
CA GLY A 24 -12.25 -0.51 -14.01
C GLY A 24 -10.93 -1.27 -13.81
N VAL A 25 -9.83 -0.56 -13.53
CA VAL A 25 -8.51 -1.15 -13.29
C VAL A 25 -8.31 -1.39 -11.79
N PRO A 26 -8.01 -2.64 -11.35
CA PRO A 26 -7.67 -2.93 -9.96
C PRO A 26 -6.45 -2.14 -9.48
N VAL A 27 -6.52 -1.63 -8.25
CA VAL A 27 -5.42 -0.85 -7.66
C VAL A 27 -5.02 -1.44 -6.32
N ILE A 28 -3.73 -1.73 -6.19
CA ILE A 28 -3.09 -2.23 -4.98
C ILE A 28 -2.19 -1.13 -4.40
N ALA A 29 -2.26 -0.93 -3.08
CA ALA A 29 -1.34 -0.03 -2.39
C ALA A 29 -0.17 -0.80 -1.78
N VAL A 30 1.05 -0.30 -2.00
CA VAL A 30 2.26 -0.78 -1.29
C VAL A 30 2.85 0.38 -0.50
N CYS A 31 2.98 0.20 0.81
CA CYS A 31 3.41 1.26 1.73
C CYS A 31 4.37 0.70 2.78
N GLY A 32 5.08 1.58 3.49
CA GLY A 32 5.95 1.16 4.59
C GLY A 32 5.15 0.67 5.79
N ARG A 33 4.08 1.39 6.11
CA ARG A 33 3.09 1.06 7.13
C ARG A 33 1.74 1.69 6.79
N THR A 34 0.67 1.20 7.40
CA THR A 34 -0.62 1.86 7.47
C THR A 34 -1.10 2.01 8.92
N THR A 35 -1.85 3.08 9.18
CA THR A 35 -2.63 3.26 10.42
C THR A 35 -4.12 3.03 10.20
N LEU A 36 -4.54 2.80 8.96
CA LEU A 36 -5.93 2.58 8.60
C LEU A 36 -6.38 1.17 8.99
N SER A 37 -7.64 1.04 9.38
CA SER A 37 -8.24 -0.27 9.60
C SER A 37 -8.41 -1.03 8.28
N PRO A 38 -8.45 -2.37 8.31
CA PRO A 38 -8.78 -3.18 7.14
C PRO A 38 -10.08 -2.76 6.45
N GLU A 39 -11.08 -2.34 7.24
CA GLU A 39 -12.37 -1.84 6.78
C GLU A 39 -12.22 -0.52 6.01
N ALA A 40 -11.42 0.42 6.53
CA ALA A 40 -11.17 1.69 5.85
C ALA A 40 -10.42 1.49 4.51
N LEU A 41 -9.48 0.54 4.48
CA LEU A 41 -8.73 0.21 3.26
C LEU A 41 -9.64 -0.44 2.20
N THR A 42 -10.50 -1.38 2.62
CA THR A 42 -11.47 -2.03 1.75
C THR A 42 -12.53 -1.03 1.26
N GLY A 43 -13.04 -0.20 2.16
CA GLY A 43 -14.02 0.84 1.87
C GLY A 43 -13.49 1.93 0.93
N ALA A 44 -12.18 2.21 0.95
CA ALA A 44 -11.56 3.10 -0.03
C ALA A 44 -11.57 2.49 -1.45
N GLY A 45 -11.58 1.16 -1.56
CA GLY A 45 -11.67 0.42 -2.82
C GLY A 45 -10.33 -0.07 -3.36
N PHE A 46 -9.28 -0.13 -2.53
CA PHE A 46 -8.07 -0.87 -2.89
C PHE A 46 -8.37 -2.37 -2.94
N THR A 47 -7.85 -3.07 -3.95
CA THR A 47 -8.00 -4.53 -4.06
C THR A 47 -6.99 -5.29 -3.19
N GLY A 48 -5.97 -4.58 -2.68
CA GLY A 48 -4.99 -5.11 -1.76
C GLY A 48 -4.11 -4.00 -1.18
N VAL A 49 -3.60 -4.23 0.03
CA VAL A 49 -2.69 -3.30 0.72
C VAL A 49 -1.57 -4.10 1.36
N HIS A 50 -0.33 -3.77 0.99
CA HIS A 50 0.86 -4.46 1.47
C HIS A 50 1.77 -3.49 2.22
N GLU A 51 2.14 -3.90 3.44
CA GLU A 51 3.03 -3.13 4.30
C GLU A 51 4.44 -3.73 4.31
N LEU A 52 5.47 -2.92 4.08
CA LEU A 52 6.85 -3.40 4.18
C LEU A 52 7.19 -3.83 5.61
N ARG A 53 6.62 -3.19 6.63
CA ARG A 53 6.80 -3.60 8.03
C ARG A 53 6.33 -5.03 8.32
N ALA A 54 5.38 -5.56 7.53
CA ALA A 54 4.86 -6.92 7.74
C ALA A 54 5.87 -8.01 7.32
N ILE A 55 6.90 -7.63 6.56
CA ILE A 55 7.93 -8.56 6.03
C ILE A 55 9.34 -8.16 6.47
N ALA A 56 9.46 -7.17 7.35
CA ALA A 56 10.71 -6.74 7.95
C ALA A 56 10.74 -7.18 9.43
N PRO A 57 11.92 -7.50 9.98
CA PRO A 57 12.04 -7.87 11.40
C PRO A 57 11.74 -6.70 12.34
N ASP A 58 12.00 -5.47 11.89
CA ASP A 58 11.81 -4.25 12.68
C ASP A 58 11.62 -3.02 11.77
N THR A 59 11.20 -1.90 12.36
CA THR A 59 10.96 -0.64 11.66
C THR A 59 12.21 -0.06 11.00
N ALA A 60 13.37 -0.14 11.66
CA ALA A 60 14.61 0.40 11.12
C ALA A 60 15.06 -0.38 9.87
N THR A 61 14.90 -1.70 9.88
CA THR A 61 15.15 -2.57 8.73
C THR A 61 14.15 -2.30 7.61
N SER A 62 12.86 -2.10 7.91
CA SER A 62 11.83 -1.73 6.92
C SER A 62 12.21 -0.46 6.15
N MET A 63 12.76 0.54 6.85
CA MET A 63 13.21 1.80 6.23
C MET A 63 14.52 1.63 5.47
N ARG A 64 15.53 1.01 6.10
CA ARG A 64 16.88 0.83 5.52
C ARG A 64 16.85 -0.04 4.25
N GLU A 65 16.00 -1.07 4.23
CA GLU A 65 15.92 -2.05 3.15
C GLU A 65 14.70 -1.88 2.25
N ALA A 66 14.00 -0.73 2.33
CA ALA A 66 12.79 -0.49 1.55
C ALA A 66 12.91 -0.85 0.06
N PRO A 67 14.02 -0.53 -0.67
CA PRO A 67 14.18 -0.96 -2.06
C PRO A 67 14.17 -2.48 -2.27
N ARG A 68 14.78 -3.25 -1.37
CA ARG A 68 14.79 -4.73 -1.43
C ARG A 68 13.39 -5.27 -1.15
N LEU A 69 12.76 -4.78 -0.08
CA LEU A 69 11.43 -5.21 0.35
C LEU A 69 10.35 -4.87 -0.69
N LEU A 70 10.44 -3.73 -1.37
CA LEU A 70 9.53 -3.37 -2.47
C LEU A 70 9.60 -4.37 -3.63
N ARG A 71 10.80 -4.81 -4.02
CA ARG A 71 10.95 -5.86 -5.06
C ARG A 71 10.33 -7.17 -4.61
N GLU A 72 10.53 -7.54 -3.35
CA GLU A 72 9.96 -8.76 -2.77
C GLU A 72 8.43 -8.74 -2.77
N VAL A 73 7.81 -7.62 -2.39
CA VAL A 73 6.36 -7.43 -2.52
C VAL A 73 5.92 -7.56 -3.98
N GLY A 74 6.63 -6.91 -4.92
CA GLY A 74 6.34 -7.03 -6.35
C GLY A 74 6.38 -8.48 -6.86
N HIS A 75 7.34 -9.29 -6.39
CA HIS A 75 7.40 -10.72 -6.73
C HIS A 75 6.20 -11.50 -6.16
N ARG A 76 5.76 -11.20 -4.94
CA ARG A 76 4.59 -11.85 -4.33
C ARG A 76 3.28 -11.48 -5.03
N LEU A 77 3.15 -10.24 -5.49
CA LEU A 77 1.97 -9.77 -6.22
C LEU A 77 1.79 -10.49 -7.57
N ARG A 78 2.88 -10.86 -8.24
CA ARG A 78 2.81 -11.65 -9.49
C ARG A 78 2.16 -13.03 -9.30
N SER A 79 2.23 -13.59 -8.10
CA SER A 79 1.73 -14.93 -7.80
C SER A 79 0.30 -14.98 -7.25
N GLN A 80 -0.39 -13.83 -7.19
CA GLN A 80 -1.80 -13.70 -6.75
C GLN A 80 -2.71 -13.50 -7.96
#